data_AF-A0A971H7M1-F1
#
_entry.id   AF-A0A971H7M1-F1
#
_cell.length_a   1.000
_cell.length_b   1.000
_cell.length_c   1.000
_cell.angle_alpha   90.00
_cell.angle_beta   90.00
_cell.angle_gamma   90.00
#
_symmetry.space_group_name_H-M   'P 1'
#
loop_
_entity.id
_entity.type
_entity.pdbx_description
1 polymer ?
#
loop_
_entity_poly.entity_id
_entity_poly.type
_entity_poly.pdbx_seq_one_letter_code
_entity_poly.pdbx_strand_id
1 'polypeptide(L)'
;MSLLTGRYSGSPESQIDLDIRHIDESGIGRTISEVEQAVLGEAFWTAGLPLQMNTSVASSPYFNVYLAAQVKMNDKGFLSRDITVSDLITHRGDVHHLFPKNYLKANGIPKGKYNQIANYVMMQSEINIAIKDRSPSEYFSELLYHVDYRNAAYGAITDKDEMISNFKLHCIPDGIENMNIEHYEAFLEERRLLMAKKIKEYYFKL
;
A
#
# COMPACT_ATOMS: atom_id res chain seq x y z
N MET A 1 9.44 13.88 -2.45
CA MET A 1 10.74 13.36 -2.91
C MET A 1 11.55 12.70 -1.79
N SER A 2 11.91 13.43 -0.73
CA SER A 2 12.96 13.02 0.23
C SER A 2 12.71 11.69 0.95
N LEU A 3 11.46 11.40 1.36
CA LEU A 3 11.10 10.11 1.95
C LEU A 3 11.18 8.95 0.95
N LEU A 4 10.86 9.20 -0.33
CA LEU A 4 10.84 8.19 -1.39
C LEU A 4 12.25 7.82 -1.86
N THR A 5 13.18 8.77 -1.82
CA THR A 5 14.55 8.56 -2.29
C THR A 5 15.53 8.32 -1.16
N GLY A 6 15.11 8.45 0.10
CA GLY A 6 16.01 8.43 1.24
C GLY A 6 17.06 9.55 1.18
N ARG A 7 16.75 10.69 0.53
CA ARG A 7 17.74 11.74 0.21
C ARG A 7 18.59 12.15 1.40
N TYR A 8 17.99 12.23 2.59
CA TYR A 8 18.65 12.68 3.82
C TYR A 8 18.90 11.54 4.83
N SER A 9 18.88 10.27 4.44
CA SER A 9 19.06 9.16 5.39
C SER A 9 20.51 8.72 5.61
N GLY A 10 21.45 9.08 4.71
CA GLY A 10 22.86 8.70 4.79
C GLY A 10 23.73 9.78 5.39
N SER A 11 24.01 10.83 4.61
CA SER A 11 24.79 12.01 5.02
C SER A 11 23.91 13.26 4.96
N PRO A 12 22.96 13.43 5.91
CA PRO A 12 21.98 14.50 5.85
C PRO A 12 22.61 15.88 5.79
N GLU A 13 23.63 16.16 6.62
CA GLU A 13 24.28 17.47 6.69
C GLU A 13 24.92 17.83 5.35
N SER A 14 25.74 16.93 4.79
CA SER A 14 26.38 17.16 3.50
C SER A 14 25.37 17.35 2.36
N GLN A 15 24.27 16.58 2.38
CA GLN A 15 23.24 16.71 1.36
C GLN A 15 22.45 18.02 1.51
N ILE A 16 22.18 18.46 2.73
CA ILE A 16 21.56 19.76 3.02
C ILE A 16 22.47 20.90 2.57
N ASP A 17 23.78 20.85 2.87
CA ASP A 17 24.74 21.87 2.45
C ASP A 17 24.88 21.96 0.92
N LEU A 18 24.77 20.84 0.21
CA LEU A 18 24.71 20.81 -1.25
C LEU A 18 23.41 21.44 -1.77
N ASP A 19 22.27 21.09 -1.17
CA ASP A 19 20.97 21.59 -1.57
C ASP A 19 20.86 23.12 -1.33
N ILE A 20 21.35 23.63 -0.19
CA ILE A 20 21.38 25.07 0.11
C ILE A 20 22.20 25.83 -0.94
N ARG A 21 23.40 25.34 -1.28
CA ARG A 21 24.24 25.98 -2.31
C ARG A 21 23.54 26.03 -3.67
N HIS A 22 22.94 24.93 -4.11
CA HIS A 22 22.20 24.92 -5.37
C HIS A 22 20.97 25.84 -5.35
N ILE A 23 20.28 25.93 -4.21
CA ILE A 23 19.13 26.83 -4.03
C ILE A 23 19.59 28.29 -4.11
N ASP A 24 20.72 28.65 -3.48
CA ASP A 24 21.27 30.00 -3.54
C ASP A 24 21.73 30.38 -4.96
N GLU A 25 22.29 29.43 -5.72
CA GLU A 25 22.80 29.65 -7.08
C GLU A 25 21.69 29.70 -8.15
N SER A 26 20.73 28.78 -8.07
CA SER A 26 19.77 28.51 -9.16
C SER A 26 18.30 28.75 -8.78
N GLY A 27 18.01 29.00 -7.50
CA GLY A 27 16.67 29.15 -6.96
C GLY A 27 15.97 27.81 -6.69
N ILE A 28 15.14 27.79 -5.64
CA ILE A 28 14.49 26.58 -5.13
C ILE A 28 13.70 25.77 -6.17
N GLY A 29 12.93 26.44 -7.03
CA GLY A 29 12.10 25.75 -8.02
C GLY A 29 12.92 24.98 -9.06
N ARG A 30 14.03 25.57 -9.52
CA ARG A 30 14.94 24.94 -10.47
C ARG A 30 15.69 23.79 -9.82
N THR A 31 16.22 23.98 -8.62
CA THR A 31 16.91 22.92 -7.87
C THR A 31 16.02 21.70 -7.66
N ILE A 32 14.77 21.90 -7.23
CA ILE A 32 13.82 20.78 -7.05
C ILE A 32 13.58 20.07 -8.38
N SER A 33 13.27 20.81 -9.44
CA SER A 33 13.00 20.22 -10.76
C SER A 33 14.18 19.40 -11.29
N GLU A 34 15.41 19.89 -11.14
CA GLU A 34 16.62 19.18 -11.58
C GLU A 34 16.85 17.89 -10.77
N VAL A 35 16.64 17.95 -9.45
CA VAL A 35 16.76 16.75 -8.60
C VAL A 35 15.68 15.73 -8.97
N GLU A 36 14.42 16.15 -9.13
CA GLU A 36 13.33 15.27 -9.52
C GLU A 36 13.57 14.60 -10.87
N GLN A 37 14.03 15.34 -11.87
CA GLN A 37 14.38 14.78 -13.18
C GLN A 37 15.51 13.75 -13.08
N ALA A 38 16.49 13.99 -12.21
CA ALA A 38 17.61 13.08 -12.01
C ALA A 38 17.21 11.78 -11.28
N VAL A 39 16.26 11.84 -10.33
CA VAL A 39 16.00 10.71 -9.41
C VAL A 39 14.62 10.06 -9.56
N LEU A 40 13.62 10.77 -10.08
CA LEU A 40 12.22 10.32 -10.19
C LEU A 40 11.80 10.04 -11.65
N GLY A 41 12.73 9.55 -12.48
CA GLY A 41 12.44 9.09 -13.83
C GLY A 41 11.56 7.83 -13.87
N GLU A 42 11.15 7.38 -15.06
CA GLU A 42 10.20 6.26 -15.19
C GLU A 42 10.70 4.95 -14.55
N ALA A 43 12.00 4.67 -14.64
CA ALA A 43 12.61 3.50 -14.03
C ALA A 43 12.51 3.51 -12.49
N PHE A 44 12.51 4.69 -11.86
CA PHE A 44 12.28 4.80 -10.42
C PHE A 44 10.87 4.30 -10.07
N TRP A 45 9.84 4.76 -10.77
CA TRP A 45 8.46 4.40 -10.45
C TRP A 45 8.11 2.94 -10.78
N THR A 46 8.65 2.42 -11.88
CA THR A 46 8.30 1.09 -12.41
C THR A 46 9.16 -0.04 -11.87
N ALA A 47 10.37 0.25 -11.38
CA ALA A 47 11.29 -0.77 -10.85
C ALA A 47 11.91 -0.37 -9.50
N GLY A 48 12.42 0.86 -9.38
CA GLY A 48 13.14 1.31 -8.18
C GLY A 48 12.28 1.29 -6.90
N LEU A 49 11.16 2.00 -6.90
CA LEU A 49 10.24 2.09 -5.76
C LEU A 49 9.60 0.72 -5.43
N PRO A 50 9.10 -0.07 -6.41
CA PRO A 50 8.68 -1.45 -6.14
C PRO A 50 9.76 -2.29 -5.45
N LEU A 51 11.02 -2.22 -5.88
CA LEU A 51 12.12 -2.93 -5.24
C LEU A 51 12.35 -2.46 -3.80
N GLN A 52 12.31 -1.16 -3.56
CA GLN A 52 12.44 -0.56 -2.23
C GLN A 52 11.28 -0.94 -1.27
N MET A 53 10.09 -1.22 -1.82
CA MET A 53 8.93 -1.70 -1.06
C MET A 53 8.99 -3.19 -0.71
N ASN A 54 10.02 -3.92 -1.12
CA ASN A 54 10.30 -5.27 -0.62
C ASN A 54 10.90 -5.21 0.80
N THR A 55 10.06 -4.89 1.78
CA THR A 55 10.43 -4.76 3.19
C THR A 55 9.31 -5.25 4.10
N SER A 56 9.70 -5.70 5.29
CA SER A 56 8.77 -6.15 6.34
C SER A 56 8.61 -5.17 7.50
N VAL A 57 9.23 -3.99 7.40
CA VAL A 57 9.18 -2.96 8.43
C VAL A 57 7.88 -2.17 8.27
N ALA A 58 6.95 -2.34 9.21
CA ALA A 58 5.66 -1.64 9.17
C ALA A 58 5.80 -0.11 9.24
N SER A 59 6.83 0.40 9.94
CA SER A 59 7.16 1.82 10.00
C SER A 59 7.97 2.32 8.80
N SER A 60 8.01 1.55 7.70
CA SER A 60 8.74 1.92 6.49
C SER A 60 8.22 3.24 5.93
N PRO A 61 9.11 4.17 5.51
CA PRO A 61 8.70 5.42 4.89
C PRO A 61 7.85 5.18 3.64
N TYR A 62 8.10 4.11 2.88
CA TYR A 62 7.32 3.78 1.69
C TYR A 62 5.88 3.41 2.01
N PHE A 63 5.65 2.67 3.10
CA PHE A 63 4.30 2.34 3.55
C PHE A 63 3.59 3.57 4.08
N ASN A 64 4.28 4.44 4.82
CA ASN A 64 3.71 5.70 5.28
C ASN A 64 3.33 6.64 4.12
N VAL A 65 4.14 6.70 3.06
CA VAL A 65 3.82 7.48 1.86
C VAL A 65 2.65 6.85 1.10
N TYR A 66 2.55 5.53 1.04
CA TYR A 66 1.38 4.84 0.50
C TYR A 66 0.11 5.20 1.28
N LEU A 67 0.13 5.13 2.61
CA LEU A 67 -0.99 5.54 3.45
C LEU A 67 -1.33 7.03 3.28
N ALA A 68 -0.33 7.91 3.17
CA ALA A 68 -0.55 9.33 2.89
C ALA A 68 -1.24 9.56 1.52
N ALA A 69 -0.86 8.77 0.50
CA ALA A 69 -1.54 8.79 -0.79
C ALA A 69 -3.02 8.40 -0.66
N GLN A 70 -3.32 7.34 0.10
CA GLN A 70 -4.70 6.92 0.38
C GLN A 70 -5.50 7.99 1.14
N VAL A 71 -4.89 8.65 2.14
CA VAL A 71 -5.49 9.77 2.87
C VAL A 71 -5.79 10.94 1.92
N LYS A 72 -4.82 11.35 1.09
CA LYS A 72 -5.01 12.46 0.15
C LYS A 72 -6.11 12.18 -0.89
N MET A 73 -6.21 10.92 -1.33
CA MET A 73 -7.24 10.47 -2.27
C MET A 73 -8.59 10.21 -1.61
N ASN A 74 -8.70 10.38 -0.28
CA ASN A 74 -9.89 10.11 0.51
C ASN A 74 -10.39 8.66 0.36
N ASP A 75 -9.46 7.71 0.24
CA ASP A 75 -9.77 6.30 0.10
C ASP A 75 -10.49 5.78 1.37
N LYS A 76 -11.49 4.92 1.17
CA LYS A 76 -12.13 4.17 2.26
C LYS A 76 -11.19 3.09 2.80
N GLY A 77 -11.39 2.70 4.05
CA GLY A 77 -10.70 1.55 4.64
C GLY A 77 -11.02 0.25 3.90
N PHE A 78 -10.17 -0.76 4.05
CA PHE A 78 -10.40 -2.05 3.38
C PHE A 78 -11.67 -2.68 3.92
N LEU A 79 -12.58 -3.04 3.00
CA LEU A 79 -13.94 -3.53 3.26
C LEU A 79 -14.84 -2.55 4.04
N SER A 80 -14.42 -1.29 4.17
CA SER A 80 -15.23 -0.23 4.76
C SER A 80 -16.00 0.51 3.69
N ARG A 81 -17.28 0.77 3.98
CA ARG A 81 -18.12 1.67 3.17
C ARG A 81 -17.96 3.13 3.60
N ASP A 82 -17.98 3.34 4.91
CA ASP A 82 -18.18 4.68 5.47
C ASP A 82 -16.88 5.27 6.05
N ILE A 83 -15.98 4.45 6.59
CA ILE A 83 -14.78 4.89 7.32
C ILE A 83 -13.61 5.07 6.36
N THR A 84 -12.93 6.21 6.42
CA THR A 84 -11.76 6.51 5.57
C THR A 84 -10.46 5.93 6.14
N VAL A 85 -9.43 5.80 5.30
CA VAL A 85 -8.07 5.49 5.79
C VAL A 85 -7.58 6.55 6.78
N SER A 86 -7.97 7.81 6.60
CA SER A 86 -7.65 8.91 7.53
C SER A 86 -8.25 8.69 8.93
N ASP A 87 -9.51 8.27 8.98
CA ASP A 87 -10.19 7.96 10.24
C ASP A 87 -9.50 6.76 10.93
N LEU A 88 -9.16 5.72 10.17
CA LEU A 88 -8.46 4.54 10.70
C LEU A 88 -7.09 4.89 11.26
N ILE A 89 -6.31 5.75 10.61
CA ILE A 89 -5.01 6.19 11.16
C ILE A 89 -5.22 7.00 12.45
N THR A 90 -6.19 7.91 12.46
CA THR A 90 -6.47 8.80 13.59
C THR A 90 -6.98 8.03 14.82
N HIS A 91 -7.86 7.05 14.59
CA HIS A 91 -8.54 6.28 15.64
C HIS A 91 -7.93 4.89 15.86
N ARG A 92 -6.72 4.64 15.35
CA ARG A 92 -5.96 3.39 15.53
C ARG A 92 -6.71 2.13 15.08
N GLY A 93 -7.17 2.13 13.83
CA GLY A 93 -7.60 0.93 13.13
C GLY A 93 -6.48 -0.09 12.95
N ASP A 94 -6.85 -1.29 12.51
CA ASP A 94 -5.94 -2.42 12.44
C ASP A 94 -5.23 -2.51 11.10
N VAL A 95 -3.99 -3.02 11.13
CA VAL A 95 -3.29 -3.51 9.95
C VAL A 95 -3.63 -4.99 9.77
N HIS A 96 -4.17 -5.33 8.62
CA HIS A 96 -4.50 -6.70 8.24
C HIS A 96 -3.61 -7.21 7.11
N HIS A 97 -3.31 -8.51 7.17
CA HIS A 97 -2.57 -9.22 6.13
C HIS A 97 -3.53 -9.79 5.10
N LEU A 98 -3.50 -9.27 3.86
CA LEU A 98 -4.34 -9.77 2.75
C LEU A 98 -4.17 -11.29 2.55
N PHE A 99 -2.96 -11.81 2.71
CA PHE A 99 -2.72 -13.22 2.94
C PHE A 99 -2.52 -13.44 4.44
N PRO A 100 -3.50 -14.04 5.16
CA PRO A 100 -3.47 -14.08 6.60
C PRO A 100 -2.20 -14.74 7.15
N LYS A 101 -1.67 -14.14 8.21
CA LYS A 101 -0.36 -14.49 8.77
C LYS A 101 -0.27 -15.96 9.18
N ASN A 102 -1.31 -16.53 9.79
CA ASN A 102 -1.28 -17.92 10.22
C ASN A 102 -1.42 -18.90 9.05
N TYR A 103 -2.18 -18.54 8.01
CA TYR A 103 -2.20 -19.27 6.73
C TYR A 103 -0.80 -19.34 6.11
N LEU A 104 -0.09 -18.21 6.02
CA LEU A 104 1.27 -18.16 5.49
C LEU A 104 2.26 -18.97 6.33
N LYS A 105 2.20 -18.87 7.66
CA LYS A 105 3.04 -19.67 8.57
C LYS A 105 2.82 -21.17 8.43
N ALA A 106 1.56 -21.61 8.35
CA ALA A 106 1.20 -23.02 8.21
C ALA A 106 1.76 -23.62 6.91
N ASN A 107 1.94 -22.79 5.88
CA ASN A 107 2.56 -23.17 4.61
C ASN A 107 4.07 -22.86 4.55
N GLY A 108 4.74 -22.67 5.69
CA GLY A 108 6.20 -22.55 5.75
C GLY A 108 6.79 -21.20 5.32
N ILE A 109 5.96 -20.17 5.12
CA ILE A 109 6.46 -18.83 4.75
C ILE A 109 7.13 -18.18 5.97
N PRO A 110 8.37 -17.67 5.84
CA PRO A 110 9.10 -17.09 6.96
C PRO A 110 8.57 -15.69 7.32
N LYS A 111 8.90 -15.23 8.54
CA LYS A 111 8.46 -13.93 9.09
C LYS A 111 8.76 -12.73 8.20
N GLY A 112 9.94 -12.68 7.61
CA GLY A 112 10.32 -11.60 6.70
C GLY A 112 9.48 -11.54 5.43
N LYS A 113 8.81 -12.64 5.05
CA LYS A 113 7.96 -12.75 3.86
C LYS A 113 6.49 -12.53 4.17
N TYR A 114 5.96 -13.07 5.28
CA TYR A 114 4.55 -12.82 5.59
C TYR A 114 4.29 -11.39 6.11
N ASN A 115 5.28 -10.73 6.72
CA ASN A 115 5.16 -9.35 7.21
C ASN A 115 5.49 -8.29 6.14
N GLN A 116 5.47 -8.63 4.86
CA GLN A 116 5.75 -7.68 3.79
C GLN A 116 4.74 -6.54 3.80
N ILE A 117 5.17 -5.29 3.63
CA ILE A 117 4.26 -4.13 3.62
C ILE A 117 3.25 -4.22 2.46
N ALA A 118 3.62 -4.89 1.36
CA ALA A 118 2.74 -5.19 0.24
C ALA A 118 1.68 -6.25 0.57
N ASN A 119 1.71 -6.86 1.75
CA ASN A 119 0.63 -7.71 2.26
C ASN A 119 -0.33 -6.93 3.17
N TYR A 120 -0.08 -5.63 3.44
CA TYR A 120 -0.84 -4.86 4.44
C TYR A 120 -1.96 -4.01 3.84
N VAL A 121 -3.05 -3.92 4.60
CA VAL A 121 -4.15 -2.97 4.42
C VAL A 121 -4.61 -2.43 5.78
N MET A 122 -5.14 -1.20 5.80
CA MET A 122 -5.80 -0.63 6.98
C MET A 122 -7.29 -0.97 6.96
N MET A 123 -7.82 -1.46 8.07
CA MET A 123 -9.25 -1.76 8.22
C MET A 123 -9.77 -1.55 9.64
N GLN A 124 -11.09 -1.64 9.80
CA GLN A 124 -11.74 -1.59 11.12
C GLN A 124 -11.48 -2.88 11.90
N SER A 125 -11.27 -2.80 13.22
CA SER A 125 -10.90 -3.95 14.05
C SER A 125 -11.98 -5.03 14.08
N GLU A 126 -13.26 -4.65 14.06
CA GLU A 126 -14.39 -5.61 14.00
C GLU A 126 -14.39 -6.44 12.72
N ILE A 127 -13.99 -5.85 11.59
CA ILE A 127 -13.88 -6.56 10.31
C ILE A 127 -12.66 -7.48 10.35
N ASN A 128 -11.53 -7.01 10.89
CA ASN A 128 -10.31 -7.81 11.05
C ASN A 128 -10.56 -9.07 11.90
N ILE A 129 -11.32 -8.94 13.00
CA ILE A 129 -11.70 -10.07 13.87
C ILE A 129 -12.59 -11.08 13.11
N ALA A 130 -13.44 -10.63 12.19
CA ALA A 130 -14.37 -11.48 11.46
C ALA A 130 -13.69 -12.39 10.42
N ILE A 131 -12.65 -11.92 9.72
CA ILE A 131 -11.96 -12.67 8.65
C ILE A 131 -11.17 -13.88 9.19
N LYS A 132 -10.59 -13.76 10.40
CA LYS A 132 -9.76 -14.81 11.05
C LYS A 132 -8.55 -15.21 10.19
N ASP A 133 -8.22 -16.51 10.15
CA ASP A 133 -7.01 -17.10 9.54
C ASP A 133 -7.27 -17.80 8.20
N ARG A 134 -8.36 -17.45 7.52
CA ARG A 134 -8.81 -18.13 6.29
C ARG A 134 -7.87 -17.86 5.12
N SER A 135 -7.84 -18.76 4.14
CA SER A 135 -7.05 -18.50 2.93
C SER A 135 -7.65 -17.34 2.11
N PRO A 136 -6.83 -16.60 1.34
CA PRO A 136 -7.33 -15.55 0.44
C PRO A 136 -8.47 -16.01 -0.45
N SER A 137 -8.31 -17.15 -1.11
CA SER A 137 -9.35 -17.68 -1.98
C SER A 137 -10.67 -17.91 -1.26
N GLU A 138 -10.64 -18.46 -0.04
CA GLU A 138 -11.85 -18.70 0.75
C GLU A 138 -12.55 -17.39 1.15
N TYR A 139 -11.81 -16.42 1.71
CA TYR A 139 -12.46 -15.22 2.26
C TYR A 139 -12.87 -14.24 1.14
N PHE A 140 -12.08 -14.11 0.06
CA PHE A 140 -12.44 -13.25 -1.07
C PHE A 140 -13.60 -13.85 -1.87
N SER A 141 -13.62 -15.17 -2.08
CA SER A 141 -14.76 -15.82 -2.72
C SER A 141 -16.04 -15.63 -1.91
N GLU A 142 -15.95 -15.68 -0.57
CA GLU A 142 -17.11 -15.40 0.29
C GLU A 142 -17.59 -13.95 0.19
N LEU A 143 -16.68 -12.98 0.19
CA LEU A 143 -17.01 -11.57 -0.03
C LEU A 143 -17.78 -11.38 -1.34
N LEU A 144 -17.26 -11.94 -2.44
CA LEU A 144 -17.87 -11.84 -3.77
C LEU A 144 -19.21 -12.58 -3.86
N TYR A 145 -19.30 -13.76 -3.24
CA TYR A 145 -20.57 -14.50 -3.17
C TYR A 145 -21.65 -13.71 -2.44
N HIS A 146 -21.35 -13.12 -1.28
CA HIS A 146 -22.35 -12.38 -0.50
C HIS A 146 -22.85 -11.11 -1.22
N VAL A 147 -21.98 -10.37 -1.89
CA VAL A 147 -22.40 -9.15 -2.63
C VAL A 147 -23.25 -9.49 -3.86
N ASP A 148 -23.09 -10.67 -4.47
CA ASP A 148 -23.99 -11.14 -5.54
C ASP A 148 -25.45 -11.29 -5.04
N TYR A 149 -25.66 -11.47 -3.73
CA TYR A 149 -26.99 -11.49 -3.08
C TYR A 149 -27.33 -10.21 -2.32
N ARG A 150 -26.62 -9.09 -2.58
CA ARG A 150 -26.78 -7.81 -1.88
C ARG A 150 -26.65 -7.91 -0.35
N ASN A 151 -25.77 -8.80 0.10
CA ASN A 151 -25.44 -8.98 1.51
C ASN A 151 -23.95 -8.71 1.73
N ALA A 152 -23.56 -8.35 2.94
CA ALA A 152 -22.17 -8.20 3.32
C ALA A 152 -21.73 -9.46 4.08
N ALA A 153 -20.61 -10.08 3.66
CA ALA A 153 -19.97 -11.11 4.48
C ALA A 153 -19.28 -10.47 5.69
N TYR A 154 -18.53 -9.39 5.44
CA TYR A 154 -17.84 -8.58 6.44
C TYR A 154 -18.04 -7.09 6.11
N GLY A 155 -17.96 -6.23 7.13
CA GLY A 155 -18.15 -4.79 6.94
C GLY A 155 -19.58 -4.46 6.48
N ALA A 156 -19.70 -3.50 5.56
CA ALA A 156 -20.99 -2.95 5.13
C ALA A 156 -21.16 -2.83 3.60
N ILE A 157 -20.19 -3.31 2.81
CA ILE A 157 -20.25 -3.28 1.35
C ILE A 157 -21.16 -4.43 0.89
N THR A 158 -22.22 -4.09 0.17
CA THR A 158 -23.23 -5.04 -0.35
C THR A 158 -23.34 -5.01 -1.86
N ASP A 159 -22.65 -4.06 -2.51
CA ASP A 159 -22.64 -3.88 -3.95
C ASP A 159 -21.32 -4.39 -4.54
N LYS A 160 -21.41 -5.07 -5.69
CA LYS A 160 -20.26 -5.70 -6.33
C LYS A 160 -19.28 -4.68 -6.92
N ASP A 161 -19.80 -3.62 -7.54
CA ASP A 161 -18.97 -2.59 -8.16
C ASP A 161 -18.26 -1.77 -7.07
N GLU A 162 -18.94 -1.52 -5.95
CA GLU A 162 -18.35 -0.92 -4.75
C GLU A 162 -17.24 -1.81 -4.16
N MET A 163 -17.45 -3.13 -4.06
CA MET A 163 -16.44 -4.07 -3.57
C MET A 163 -15.19 -4.10 -4.46
N ILE A 164 -15.38 -4.22 -5.77
CA ILE A 164 -14.28 -4.20 -6.74
C ILE A 164 -13.56 -2.86 -6.70
N SER A 165 -14.30 -1.76 -6.55
CA SER A 165 -13.71 -0.43 -6.39
C SER A 165 -12.87 -0.34 -5.12
N ASN A 166 -13.36 -0.86 -3.98
CA ASN A 166 -12.59 -0.94 -2.73
C ASN A 166 -11.29 -1.72 -2.93
N PHE A 167 -11.31 -2.87 -3.60
CA PHE A 167 -10.10 -3.64 -3.89
C PHE A 167 -9.07 -2.83 -4.70
N LYS A 168 -9.53 -2.10 -5.72
CA LYS A 168 -8.68 -1.20 -6.52
C LYS A 168 -8.09 -0.05 -5.69
N LEU A 169 -8.86 0.54 -4.76
CA LEU A 169 -8.35 1.56 -3.83
C LEU A 169 -7.19 1.04 -2.97
N HIS A 170 -7.18 -0.27 -2.68
CA HIS A 170 -6.14 -0.93 -1.91
C HIS A 170 -5.04 -1.59 -2.75
N CYS A 171 -4.98 -1.27 -4.06
CA CYS A 171 -3.99 -1.80 -4.99
C CYS A 171 -3.94 -3.34 -4.98
N ILE A 172 -5.10 -3.98 -4.81
CA ILE A 172 -5.22 -5.44 -4.83
C ILE A 172 -5.25 -5.89 -6.29
N PRO A 173 -4.37 -6.82 -6.71
CA PRO A 173 -4.41 -7.43 -8.04
C PRO A 173 -5.76 -8.07 -8.35
N ASP A 174 -6.15 -8.02 -9.62
CA ASP A 174 -7.36 -8.71 -10.09
C ASP A 174 -7.21 -10.23 -9.91
N GLY A 175 -8.33 -10.92 -9.63
CA GLY A 175 -8.34 -12.38 -9.49
C GLY A 175 -7.80 -12.90 -8.15
N ILE A 176 -7.68 -12.06 -7.13
CA ILE A 176 -7.20 -12.47 -5.79
C ILE A 176 -8.03 -13.59 -5.16
N GLU A 177 -9.32 -13.69 -5.50
CA GLU A 177 -10.22 -14.77 -5.08
C GLU A 177 -9.79 -16.16 -5.59
N ASN A 178 -8.94 -16.21 -6.61
CA ASN A 178 -8.40 -17.45 -7.16
C ASN A 178 -6.97 -17.74 -6.65
N MET A 179 -6.40 -16.83 -5.84
CA MET A 179 -5.02 -16.96 -5.37
C MET A 179 -4.94 -17.84 -4.12
N ASN A 180 -3.95 -18.74 -4.14
CA ASN A 180 -3.55 -19.57 -3.02
C ASN A 180 -2.07 -19.31 -2.68
N ILE A 181 -1.47 -20.13 -1.82
CA ILE A 181 -0.08 -19.98 -1.40
C ILE A 181 0.93 -19.92 -2.56
N GLU A 182 0.71 -20.65 -3.64
CA GLU A 182 1.59 -20.70 -4.81
C GLU A 182 1.69 -19.34 -5.51
N HIS A 183 0.68 -18.49 -5.33
CA HIS A 183 0.58 -17.17 -5.95
C HIS A 183 1.14 -16.05 -5.06
N TYR A 184 1.55 -16.33 -3.82
CA TYR A 184 1.85 -15.30 -2.83
C TYR A 184 2.99 -14.35 -3.28
N GLU A 185 4.08 -14.89 -3.84
CA GLU A 185 5.20 -14.04 -4.29
C GLU A 185 4.81 -13.18 -5.50
N ALA A 186 4.09 -13.75 -6.47
CA ALA A 186 3.59 -13.01 -7.63
C ALA A 186 2.61 -11.90 -7.21
N PHE A 187 1.71 -12.19 -6.26
CA PHE A 187 0.82 -11.21 -5.65
C PHE A 187 1.59 -10.04 -5.03
N LEU A 188 2.65 -10.32 -4.26
CA LEU A 188 3.46 -9.27 -3.65
C LEU A 188 4.17 -8.41 -4.71
N GLU A 189 4.67 -9.02 -5.79
CA GLU A 189 5.31 -8.32 -6.90
C GLU A 189 4.34 -7.38 -7.62
N GLU A 190 3.18 -7.89 -8.02
CA GLU A 190 2.17 -7.10 -8.71
C GLU A 190 1.61 -5.99 -7.82
N ARG A 191 1.30 -6.29 -6.56
CA ARG A 191 0.79 -5.29 -5.62
C ARG A 191 1.79 -4.16 -5.39
N ARG A 192 3.10 -4.44 -5.34
CA ARG A 192 4.12 -3.37 -5.23
C ARG A 192 4.11 -2.45 -6.45
N LEU A 193 3.89 -2.97 -7.66
CA LEU A 193 3.76 -2.14 -8.86
C LEU A 193 2.53 -1.23 -8.78
N LEU A 194 1.38 -1.78 -8.36
CA LEU A 194 0.14 -1.02 -8.19
C LEU A 194 0.26 0.05 -7.10
N MET A 195 0.89 -0.28 -5.96
CA MET A 195 1.18 0.68 -4.89
C MET A 195 2.10 1.80 -5.36
N ALA A 196 3.16 1.47 -6.12
CA ALA A 196 4.09 2.46 -6.66
C ALA A 196 3.38 3.41 -7.63
N LYS A 197 2.47 2.89 -8.46
CA LYS A 197 1.62 3.69 -9.34
C LYS A 197 0.72 4.66 -8.55
N LYS A 198 0.06 4.20 -7.49
CA LYS A 198 -0.75 5.07 -6.61
C LYS A 198 0.10 6.18 -5.96
N ILE A 199 1.30 5.83 -5.48
CA ILE A 199 2.24 6.82 -4.92
C ILE A 199 2.67 7.83 -5.99
N LYS A 200 2.96 7.39 -7.22
CA LYS A 200 3.29 8.26 -8.36
C LYS A 200 2.16 9.24 -8.64
N GLU A 201 0.93 8.75 -8.73
CA GLU A 201 -0.25 9.59 -8.94
C GLU A 201 -0.48 10.59 -7.80
N TYR A 202 -0.25 10.19 -6.56
CA TYR A 202 -0.26 11.10 -5.41
C TYR A 202 0.82 12.17 -5.55
N TYR A 203 2.05 11.77 -5.90
CA TYR A 203 3.20 12.66 -6.01
C TYR A 203 2.97 13.80 -6.99
N PHE A 204 2.44 13.50 -8.18
CA PHE A 204 2.20 14.49 -9.23
C PHE A 204 0.87 15.25 -9.10
N LYS A 205 0.08 14.97 -8.06
CA LYS A 205 -1.14 15.73 -7.70
C LYS A 205 -0.92 16.73 -6.55
N LEU A 206 0.28 16.77 -5.98
CA LEU A 206 0.70 17.76 -4.99
C LEU A 206 1.00 19.10 -5.65
#